data_AF-A0A7C5QJX9-F1
#
_entry.id   AF-A0A7C5QJX9-F1
#
_cell.length_a   1.000
_cell.length_b   1.000
_cell.length_c   1.000
_cell.angle_alpha   90.00
_cell.angle_beta   90.00
_cell.angle_gamma   90.00
#
_symmetry.space_group_name_H-M   'P 1'
#
loop_
_entity.id
_entity.type
_entity.pdbx_description
1 polymer ?
#
loop_
_entity_poly.entity_id
_entity_poly.type
_entity_poly.pdbx_seq_one_letter_code
_entity_poly.pdbx_strand_id
1 'polypeptide(L)'
;MIAHLYIHVPFCAAKCHYCAFYSRPGTTTQMRAYISALQTELDHYTDQLALQTVFIGGGTPSLLPLELWQQLSLPRPSTEFTIECNPATVDAAKTAHWRRLGVNRLSLGAQSFDDTLLRLLGRIHTARQAVDTYRLLRDNGFNNLNLDLMFGLPGQTLEQWRQTLEKTVSLQPEHISTYCLTLEEDTEFYRRGHFQPDDEQNVAHYELAIQLLTTAGYRHYEISNFAKPGHECLHNLAYWQGKDYLGLGPGACSTIGMRRWQNVANTDRYIAAPGAIEFEETLTPELRQAERVAFGLRMTDGVPAELVLGRWDAEVERLLADGLVQWRDNRLQLTRRGLLFADEVAAAFV
;
A
#
# COMPACT_ATOMS: atom_id res chain seq x y z
N MET A 1 9.63 16.43 15.29
CA MET A 1 10.00 16.29 13.87
C MET A 1 9.23 15.12 13.28
N ILE A 2 8.72 15.27 12.07
CA ILE A 2 7.93 14.27 11.33
C ILE A 2 8.88 13.28 10.69
N ALA A 3 8.63 11.97 10.88
CA ALA A 3 9.51 10.89 10.40
C ALA A 3 9.00 10.17 9.15
N HIS A 4 7.70 10.23 8.85
CA HIS A 4 7.08 9.49 7.76
C HIS A 4 6.29 10.43 6.87
N LEU A 5 6.63 10.45 5.57
CA LEU A 5 5.99 11.31 4.57
C LEU A 5 5.36 10.46 3.48
N TYR A 6 4.07 10.63 3.26
CA TYR A 6 3.34 10.10 2.11
C TYR A 6 3.01 11.23 1.14
N ILE A 7 3.22 10.98 -0.15
CA ILE A 7 2.85 11.91 -1.22
C ILE A 7 1.87 11.21 -2.15
N HIS A 8 0.69 11.78 -2.27
CA HIS A 8 -0.38 11.27 -3.12
C HIS A 8 -0.33 11.91 -4.51
N VAL A 9 0.00 11.11 -5.54
CA VAL A 9 -0.07 11.52 -6.94
C VAL A 9 -1.41 11.06 -7.53
N PRO A 10 -2.34 11.97 -7.89
CA PRO A 10 -3.73 11.62 -8.21
C PRO A 10 -3.94 11.15 -9.65
N PHE A 11 -2.89 10.90 -10.42
CA PHE A 11 -3.01 10.71 -11.87
C PHE A 11 -2.88 9.24 -12.28
N CYS A 12 -3.82 8.76 -13.08
CA CYS A 12 -3.79 7.45 -13.71
C CYS A 12 -3.98 7.60 -15.22
N ALA A 13 -3.32 6.77 -16.03
CA ALA A 13 -3.55 6.73 -17.47
C ALA A 13 -4.96 6.21 -17.79
N ALA A 14 -5.40 5.22 -17.03
CA ALA A 14 -6.77 4.71 -17.00
C ALA A 14 -7.10 4.26 -15.58
N LYS A 15 -8.34 4.46 -15.14
CA LYS A 15 -8.81 3.96 -13.84
C LYS A 15 -9.09 2.46 -13.98
N CYS A 16 -8.43 1.64 -13.16
CA CYS A 16 -8.69 0.20 -13.13
C CYS A 16 -10.11 -0.05 -12.58
N HIS A 17 -10.76 -1.11 -13.04
CA HIS A 17 -12.17 -1.34 -12.75
C HIS A 17 -12.49 -1.61 -11.26
N TYR A 18 -11.48 -2.04 -10.49
CA TYR A 18 -11.55 -2.31 -9.05
C TYR A 18 -11.05 -1.15 -8.16
N CYS A 19 -10.43 -0.12 -8.75
CA CYS A 19 -9.65 0.84 -7.96
C CYS A 19 -10.55 1.88 -7.29
N ALA A 20 -10.58 1.86 -5.95
CA ALA A 20 -11.27 2.85 -5.13
C ALA A 20 -10.40 4.06 -4.77
N PHE A 21 -9.08 4.01 -5.01
CA PHE A 21 -8.20 5.13 -4.70
C PHE A 21 -8.57 6.40 -5.48
N TYR A 22 -8.41 7.54 -4.80
CA TYR A 22 -8.56 8.85 -5.42
C TYR A 22 -7.57 8.98 -6.58
N SER A 23 -8.07 8.87 -7.80
CA SER A 23 -7.26 8.98 -9.01
C SER A 23 -8.11 9.37 -10.20
N ARG A 24 -7.52 10.10 -11.13
CA ARG A 24 -8.17 10.56 -12.35
C ARG A 24 -7.17 10.68 -13.51
N PRO A 25 -7.64 10.66 -14.77
CA PRO A 25 -6.83 11.11 -15.88
C PRO A 25 -6.37 12.56 -15.68
N GLY A 26 -5.17 12.89 -16.15
CA GLY A 26 -4.62 14.24 -16.06
C GLY A 26 -3.90 14.64 -17.33
N THR A 27 -4.01 15.91 -17.71
CA THR A 27 -3.21 16.50 -18.79
C THR A 27 -1.83 16.91 -18.27
N THR A 28 -0.84 17.04 -19.15
CA THR A 28 0.50 17.53 -18.77
C THR A 28 0.45 18.90 -18.08
N THR A 29 -0.44 19.80 -18.53
CA THR A 29 -0.64 21.11 -17.90
C THR A 29 -1.13 20.98 -16.46
N GLN A 30 -2.09 20.08 -16.22
CA GLN A 30 -2.63 19.84 -14.88
C GLN A 30 -1.63 19.15 -13.97
N MET A 31 -0.85 18.20 -14.50
CA MET A 31 0.25 17.57 -13.76
C MET A 31 1.30 18.61 -13.34
N ARG A 32 1.66 19.55 -14.23
CA ARG A 32 2.58 20.65 -13.89
C ARG A 32 2.03 21.54 -12.77
N ALA A 33 0.77 21.94 -12.87
CA ALA A 33 0.12 22.75 -11.83
C ALA A 33 0.06 22.01 -10.49
N TYR A 34 -0.22 20.71 -10.50
CA TYR A 34 -0.14 19.85 -9.31
C TYR A 34 1.26 19.82 -8.71
N ILE A 35 2.32 19.70 -9.53
CA ILE A 35 3.71 19.67 -9.04
C ILE A 35 4.09 20.98 -8.35
N SER A 36 3.68 22.13 -8.91
CA SER A 36 3.89 23.44 -8.27
C SER A 36 3.11 23.58 -6.95
N ALA A 37 1.87 23.09 -6.91
CA ALA A 37 1.04 23.05 -5.70
C ALA A 37 1.66 22.14 -4.62
N LEU A 38 2.11 20.94 -5.00
CA LEU A 38 2.77 19.99 -4.10
C LEU A 38 4.06 20.58 -3.52
N GLN A 39 4.89 21.23 -4.34
CA GLN A 39 6.09 21.90 -3.84
C GLN A 39 5.74 22.99 -2.83
N THR A 40 4.72 23.81 -3.13
CA THR A 40 4.23 24.85 -2.22
C THR A 40 3.79 24.25 -0.89
N GLU A 41 2.98 23.18 -0.91
CA GLU A 41 2.54 22.50 0.31
C GLU A 41 3.72 21.91 1.10
N LEU A 42 4.66 21.24 0.42
CA LEU A 42 5.86 20.66 1.02
C LEU A 42 6.72 21.73 1.72
N ASP A 43 6.87 22.90 1.12
CA ASP A 43 7.67 24.00 1.65
C ASP A 43 7.15 24.50 3.02
N HIS A 44 5.86 24.34 3.33
CA HIS A 44 5.29 24.68 4.64
C HIS A 44 5.77 23.77 5.78
N TYR A 45 6.24 22.56 5.45
CA TYR A 45 6.62 21.55 6.43
C TYR A 45 8.13 21.34 6.52
N THR A 46 8.94 21.89 5.61
CA THR A 46 10.38 21.63 5.48
C THR A 46 11.13 21.65 6.81
N ASP A 47 10.91 22.66 7.66
CA ASP A 47 11.59 22.81 8.95
C ASP A 47 11.14 21.81 10.03
N GLN A 48 10.09 21.03 9.76
CA GLN A 48 9.52 20.04 10.66
C GLN A 48 9.95 18.61 10.29
N LEU A 49 10.67 18.41 9.19
CA LEU A 49 10.97 17.08 8.62
C LEU A 49 12.29 16.51 9.13
N ALA A 50 12.24 15.29 9.69
CA ALA A 50 13.41 14.46 9.97
C ALA A 50 13.10 13.03 9.50
N LEU A 51 12.99 12.89 8.18
CA LEU A 51 12.35 11.73 7.56
C LEU A 51 13.19 10.45 7.70
N GLN A 52 12.53 9.41 8.17
CA GLN A 52 12.95 8.01 8.05
C GLN A 52 12.42 7.39 6.77
N THR A 53 11.18 7.70 6.39
CA THR A 53 10.56 7.16 5.18
C THR A 53 9.86 8.22 4.33
N VAL A 54 9.97 8.07 3.02
CA VAL A 54 9.15 8.77 2.01
C VAL A 54 8.48 7.70 1.14
N PHE A 55 7.17 7.81 0.95
CA PHE A 55 6.41 6.93 0.08
C PHE A 55 5.58 7.76 -0.89
N ILE A 56 5.81 7.59 -2.19
CA ILE A 56 5.05 8.26 -3.24
C ILE A 56 4.14 7.23 -3.90
N GLY A 57 2.83 7.40 -3.74
CA GLY A 57 1.81 6.48 -4.23
C GLY A 57 0.57 7.18 -4.74
N GLY A 58 -0.55 6.46 -4.77
CA GLY A 58 -1.88 7.00 -5.09
C GLY A 58 -2.42 6.44 -6.41
N GLY A 59 -2.51 7.29 -7.42
CA GLY A 59 -2.84 6.86 -8.78
C GLY A 59 -1.67 6.12 -9.42
N THR A 60 -0.80 6.83 -10.13
CA THR A 60 0.37 6.26 -10.79
C THR A 60 1.50 7.29 -10.79
N PRO A 61 2.34 7.36 -9.74
CA PRO A 61 3.48 8.28 -9.68
C PRO A 61 4.40 8.19 -10.89
N SER A 62 4.69 6.97 -11.36
CA SER A 62 5.48 6.73 -12.57
C SER A 62 4.90 7.31 -13.87
N LEU A 63 3.62 7.73 -13.90
CA LEU A 63 3.02 8.41 -15.05
C LEU A 63 3.56 9.83 -15.23
N LEU A 64 4.00 10.48 -14.15
CA LEU A 64 4.56 11.82 -14.21
C LEU A 64 5.75 11.85 -15.20
N PRO A 65 5.76 12.77 -16.17
CA PRO A 65 6.89 12.97 -17.07
C PRO A 65 8.19 13.29 -16.32
N LEU A 66 9.33 12.93 -16.90
CA LEU A 66 10.64 13.12 -16.28
C LEU A 66 10.90 14.60 -15.94
N GLU A 67 10.50 15.52 -16.80
CA GLU A 67 10.69 16.96 -16.58
C GLU A 67 9.92 17.48 -15.36
N LEU A 68 8.83 16.81 -14.98
CA LEU A 68 8.07 17.16 -13.78
C LEU A 68 8.72 16.59 -12.52
N TRP A 69 9.26 15.38 -12.58
CA TRP A 69 10.10 14.84 -11.51
C TRP A 69 11.29 15.74 -11.20
N GLN A 70 11.94 16.27 -12.23
CA GLN A 70 13.07 17.17 -12.10
C GLN A 70 12.74 18.53 -11.47
N GLN A 71 11.46 18.92 -11.42
CA GLN A 71 11.00 20.15 -10.76
C GLN A 71 10.73 19.96 -9.27
N LEU A 72 10.57 18.72 -8.79
CA LEU A 72 10.30 18.45 -7.38
C LEU A 72 11.60 18.42 -6.56
N SER A 73 11.64 19.23 -5.50
CA SER A 73 12.71 19.21 -4.51
C SER A 73 12.28 18.37 -3.31
N LEU A 74 12.39 17.04 -3.45
CA LEU A 74 11.96 16.10 -2.42
C LEU A 74 13.02 15.93 -1.33
N PRO A 75 12.64 15.95 -0.04
CA PRO A 75 13.55 15.65 1.06
C PRO A 75 13.97 14.18 0.99
N ARG A 76 15.27 13.93 1.17
CA ARG A 76 15.80 12.57 1.19
C ARG A 76 15.59 11.94 2.56
N PRO A 77 14.89 10.80 2.66
CA PRO A 77 14.77 10.08 3.92
C PRO A 77 16.08 9.38 4.28
N SER A 78 16.27 9.14 5.58
CA SER A 78 17.42 8.41 6.12
C SER A 78 17.38 6.91 5.88
N THR A 79 16.20 6.32 5.63
CA THR A 79 16.05 4.85 5.54
C THR A 79 15.38 4.38 4.25
N GLU A 80 14.11 4.71 4.01
CA GLU A 80 13.32 4.17 2.89
C GLU A 80 12.75 5.28 2.01
N PHE A 81 12.97 5.19 0.70
CA PHE A 81 12.34 6.04 -0.30
C PHE A 81 11.68 5.15 -1.36
N THR A 82 10.35 5.07 -1.28
CA THR A 82 9.49 4.23 -2.12
C THR A 82 8.75 5.03 -3.18
N ILE A 83 8.66 4.48 -4.40
CA ILE A 83 7.75 4.96 -5.45
C ILE A 83 6.90 3.80 -6.01
N GLU A 84 5.60 4.02 -6.15
CA GLU A 84 4.70 3.11 -6.88
C GLU A 84 4.76 3.32 -8.39
N CYS A 85 4.76 2.20 -9.12
CA CYS A 85 4.99 2.12 -10.54
C CYS A 85 3.94 1.25 -11.24
N ASN A 86 3.50 1.69 -12.41
CA ASN A 86 2.76 0.85 -13.35
C ASN A 86 3.72 0.37 -14.44
N PRO A 87 3.72 -0.92 -14.83
CA PRO A 87 4.61 -1.42 -15.87
C PRO A 87 4.62 -0.63 -17.17
N ALA A 88 3.48 -0.05 -17.57
CA ALA A 88 3.35 0.68 -18.82
C ALA A 88 3.91 2.12 -18.79
N THR A 89 4.30 2.62 -17.62
CA THR A 89 4.69 4.03 -17.43
C THR A 89 6.11 4.19 -16.90
N VAL A 90 6.92 3.14 -16.89
CA VAL A 90 8.33 3.19 -16.47
C VAL A 90 9.24 3.23 -17.69
N ASP A 91 10.29 4.05 -17.63
CA ASP A 91 11.34 4.09 -18.64
C ASP A 91 12.74 4.25 -18.01
N ALA A 92 13.78 4.07 -18.82
CA ALA A 92 15.18 4.14 -18.41
C ALA A 92 15.57 5.54 -17.87
N ALA A 93 14.99 6.61 -18.41
CA ALA A 93 15.37 7.97 -18.02
C ALA A 93 14.79 8.33 -16.63
N LYS A 94 13.54 7.94 -16.37
CA LYS A 94 12.88 8.06 -15.05
C LYS A 94 13.59 7.25 -13.99
N THR A 95 13.90 5.98 -14.27
CA THR A 95 14.61 5.10 -13.33
C THR A 95 15.98 5.64 -12.95
N ALA A 96 16.77 6.10 -13.93
CA ALA A 96 18.06 6.74 -13.67
C ALA A 96 17.92 8.03 -12.82
N HIS A 97 16.86 8.81 -13.03
CA HIS A 97 16.59 10.00 -12.22
C HIS A 97 16.19 9.64 -10.78
N TRP A 98 15.28 8.69 -10.59
CA TRP A 98 14.86 8.22 -9.27
C TRP A 98 16.05 7.69 -8.44
N ARG A 99 16.98 6.96 -9.06
CA ARG A 99 18.24 6.56 -8.41
C ARG A 99 19.04 7.76 -7.89
N ARG A 100 19.16 8.83 -8.68
CA ARG A 100 19.85 10.06 -8.27
C ARG A 100 19.13 10.79 -7.13
N LEU A 101 17.80 10.74 -7.11
CA LEU A 101 16.99 11.25 -5.99
C LEU A 101 17.15 10.44 -4.70
N GLY A 102 17.77 9.27 -4.76
CA GLY A 102 17.96 8.38 -3.61
C GLY A 102 16.82 7.38 -3.39
N VAL A 103 15.94 7.20 -4.38
CA VAL A 103 14.91 6.15 -4.37
C VAL A 103 15.59 4.80 -4.27
N ASN A 104 15.22 4.04 -3.24
CA ASN A 104 15.83 2.75 -2.93
C ASN A 104 14.83 1.60 -2.88
N ARG A 105 13.52 1.87 -2.97
CA ARG A 105 12.45 0.86 -3.10
C ARG A 105 11.48 1.24 -4.21
N LEU A 106 11.02 0.27 -5.00
CA LEU A 106 9.95 0.47 -5.99
C LEU A 106 8.87 -0.59 -5.83
N SER A 107 7.60 -0.17 -5.93
CA SER A 107 6.44 -1.07 -5.95
C SER A 107 5.87 -1.16 -7.35
N LEU A 108 5.92 -2.34 -7.98
CA LEU A 108 5.44 -2.52 -9.34
C LEU A 108 4.09 -3.24 -9.34
N GLY A 109 3.05 -2.54 -9.78
CA GLY A 109 1.69 -3.06 -9.87
C GLY A 109 1.50 -4.05 -11.01
N ALA A 110 1.97 -5.29 -10.86
CA ALA A 110 1.85 -6.34 -11.88
C ALA A 110 0.43 -6.94 -11.93
N GLN A 111 -0.18 -7.13 -10.76
CA GLN A 111 -1.49 -7.72 -10.46
C GLN A 111 -1.64 -9.19 -10.85
N SER A 112 -1.26 -9.56 -12.08
CA SER A 112 -1.33 -10.92 -12.60
C SER A 112 -0.32 -11.13 -13.74
N PHE A 113 0.03 -12.39 -14.00
CA PHE A 113 0.77 -12.79 -15.21
C PHE A 113 -0.12 -13.48 -16.26
N ASP A 114 -1.44 -13.36 -16.12
CA ASP A 114 -2.45 -13.80 -17.08
C ASP A 114 -3.08 -12.58 -17.79
N ASP A 115 -2.89 -12.47 -19.11
CA ASP A 115 -3.39 -11.34 -19.90
C ASP A 115 -4.92 -11.23 -19.93
N THR A 116 -5.65 -12.33 -19.70
CA THR A 116 -7.12 -12.31 -19.59
C THR A 116 -7.54 -11.65 -18.29
N LEU A 117 -6.89 -11.99 -17.17
CA LEU A 117 -7.12 -11.34 -15.89
C LEU A 117 -6.70 -9.86 -15.91
N LEU A 118 -5.58 -9.53 -16.57
CA LEU A 118 -5.16 -8.13 -16.73
C LEU A 118 -6.18 -7.30 -17.51
N ARG A 119 -6.74 -7.84 -18.61
CA ARG A 119 -7.83 -7.19 -19.34
C ARG A 119 -9.08 -7.03 -18.47
N LEU A 120 -9.44 -8.06 -17.71
CA LEU A 120 -10.57 -8.01 -16.78
C LEU A 120 -10.41 -6.89 -15.73
N LEU A 121 -9.20 -6.65 -15.25
CA LEU A 121 -8.87 -5.59 -14.30
C LEU A 121 -8.83 -4.18 -14.92
N GLY A 122 -8.83 -4.08 -16.25
CA GLY A 122 -8.63 -2.81 -16.97
C GLY A 122 -7.17 -2.35 -16.98
N ARG A 123 -6.21 -3.27 -16.85
CA ARG A 123 -4.77 -2.96 -16.89
C ARG A 123 -4.35 -2.59 -18.31
N ILE A 124 -3.50 -1.57 -18.41
CA ILE A 124 -2.93 -1.08 -19.67
C ILE A 124 -1.61 -1.76 -20.06
N HIS A 125 -1.25 -2.83 -19.36
CA HIS A 125 -0.02 -3.59 -19.55
C HIS A 125 -0.32 -5.07 -19.72
N THR A 126 0.56 -5.78 -20.42
CA THR A 126 0.55 -7.24 -20.57
C THR A 126 1.49 -7.89 -19.55
N ALA A 127 1.32 -9.19 -19.31
CA ALA A 127 2.21 -9.98 -18.47
C ALA A 127 3.68 -9.87 -18.91
N ARG A 128 3.91 -9.86 -20.23
CA ARG A 128 5.25 -9.64 -20.80
C ARG A 128 5.83 -8.28 -20.41
N GLN A 129 5.05 -7.20 -20.56
CA GLN A 129 5.49 -5.86 -20.17
C GLN A 129 5.80 -5.75 -18.67
N ALA A 130 5.02 -6.43 -17.81
CA ALA A 130 5.32 -6.49 -16.38
C ALA A 130 6.69 -7.12 -16.10
N VAL A 131 7.00 -8.25 -16.76
CA VAL A 131 8.31 -8.92 -16.64
C VAL A 131 9.44 -8.05 -17.19
N ASP A 132 9.25 -7.46 -18.37
CA ASP A 132 10.27 -6.64 -19.02
C ASP A 132 10.56 -5.37 -18.20
N THR A 133 9.54 -4.73 -17.63
CA THR A 133 9.72 -3.59 -16.71
C THR A 133 10.40 -4.01 -15.42
N TYR A 134 10.05 -5.15 -14.83
CA TYR A 134 10.75 -5.66 -13.64
C TYR A 134 12.26 -5.83 -13.91
N ARG A 135 12.63 -6.42 -15.05
CA ARG A 135 14.03 -6.57 -15.47
C ARG A 135 14.71 -5.23 -15.68
N LEU A 136 14.05 -4.28 -16.35
CA LEU A 136 14.57 -2.91 -16.51
C LEU A 136 14.89 -2.28 -15.15
N LEU A 137 14.01 -2.41 -14.15
CA LEU A 137 14.26 -1.89 -12.81
C LEU A 137 15.48 -2.56 -12.16
N ARG A 138 15.59 -3.89 -12.26
CA ARG A 138 16.74 -4.64 -11.75
C ARG A 138 18.04 -4.21 -12.43
N ASP A 139 18.05 -4.10 -13.75
CA ASP A 139 19.22 -3.73 -14.55
C ASP A 139 19.67 -2.28 -14.27
N ASN A 140 18.75 -1.41 -13.85
CA ASN A 140 19.06 -0.05 -13.38
C ASN A 140 19.49 0.02 -11.89
N GLY A 141 19.78 -1.14 -11.28
CA GLY A 141 20.40 -1.23 -9.96
C GLY A 141 19.44 -1.09 -8.78
N PHE A 142 18.13 -1.24 -8.99
CA PHE A 142 17.19 -1.37 -7.88
C PHE A 142 17.25 -2.78 -7.31
N ASN A 143 17.57 -2.88 -6.01
CA ASN A 143 17.74 -4.13 -5.27
C ASN A 143 16.66 -4.36 -4.20
N ASN A 144 15.67 -3.48 -4.07
CA ASN A 144 14.48 -3.66 -3.23
C ASN A 144 13.24 -3.41 -4.09
N LEU A 145 12.76 -4.47 -4.74
CA LEU A 145 11.61 -4.43 -5.63
C LEU A 145 10.44 -5.19 -5.02
N ASN A 146 9.28 -4.55 -5.03
CA ASN A 146 8.00 -5.17 -4.74
C ASN A 146 7.22 -5.48 -6.03
N LEU A 147 6.51 -6.61 -6.03
CA LEU A 147 5.47 -6.92 -7.01
C LEU A 147 4.11 -6.97 -6.30
N ASP A 148 3.21 -6.07 -6.68
CA ASP A 148 1.82 -6.11 -6.22
C ASP A 148 1.02 -7.09 -7.08
N LEU A 149 0.33 -8.02 -6.43
CA LEU A 149 -0.46 -9.09 -7.01
C LEU A 149 -1.88 -9.04 -6.47
N MET A 150 -2.84 -9.55 -7.25
CA MET A 150 -4.23 -9.66 -6.84
C MET A 150 -4.76 -11.09 -7.00
N PHE A 151 -5.53 -11.51 -6.00
CA PHE A 151 -6.32 -12.73 -6.04
C PHE A 151 -7.80 -12.45 -5.74
N GLY A 152 -8.66 -13.47 -5.85
CA GLY A 152 -10.10 -13.31 -5.69
C GLY A 152 -10.75 -12.56 -6.85
N LEU A 153 -10.18 -12.61 -8.06
CA LEU A 153 -10.76 -11.96 -9.23
C LEU A 153 -11.93 -12.76 -9.82
N PRO A 154 -12.90 -12.11 -10.49
CA PRO A 154 -14.00 -12.80 -11.16
C PRO A 154 -13.51 -13.91 -12.11
N GLY A 155 -13.85 -15.16 -11.79
CA GLY A 155 -13.47 -16.33 -12.60
C GLY A 155 -12.00 -16.74 -12.51
N GLN A 156 -11.21 -16.16 -11.60
CA GLN A 156 -9.82 -16.56 -11.40
C GLN A 156 -9.74 -17.94 -10.74
N THR A 157 -9.13 -18.88 -11.45
CA THR A 157 -8.91 -20.22 -10.93
C THR A 157 -7.73 -20.28 -9.95
N LEU A 158 -7.70 -21.30 -9.11
CA LEU A 158 -6.56 -21.57 -8.22
C LEU A 158 -5.26 -21.83 -9.01
N GLU A 159 -5.37 -22.41 -10.21
CA GLU A 159 -4.24 -22.69 -11.08
C GLU A 159 -3.65 -21.39 -11.68
N GLN A 160 -4.47 -20.45 -12.14
CA GLN A 160 -3.98 -19.14 -12.59
C GLN A 160 -3.27 -18.37 -11.46
N TRP A 161 -3.78 -18.50 -10.23
CA TRP A 161 -3.12 -17.91 -9.06
C TRP A 161 -1.78 -18.58 -8.75
N ARG A 162 -1.73 -19.92 -8.77
CA ARG A 162 -0.48 -20.69 -8.64
C ARG A 162 0.56 -20.23 -9.65
N GLN A 163 0.19 -20.16 -10.93
CA GLN A 163 1.09 -19.73 -12.00
C GLN A 163 1.60 -18.30 -11.78
N THR A 164 0.73 -17.40 -11.31
CA THR A 164 1.12 -16.03 -10.96
C THR A 164 2.15 -15.99 -9.83
N LEU A 165 1.95 -16.78 -8.77
CA LEU A 165 2.86 -16.89 -7.64
C LEU A 165 4.20 -17.53 -8.04
N GLU A 166 4.19 -18.65 -8.76
CA GLU A 166 5.39 -19.32 -9.25
C GLU A 166 6.20 -18.40 -10.17
N LYS A 167 5.52 -17.67 -11.05
CA LYS A 167 6.16 -16.67 -11.90
C LYS A 167 6.79 -15.56 -11.06
N THR A 168 6.09 -15.04 -10.05
CA THR A 168 6.62 -14.03 -9.12
C THR A 168 7.89 -14.53 -8.43
N VAL A 169 7.86 -15.73 -7.86
CA VAL A 169 9.03 -16.34 -7.18
C VAL A 169 10.20 -16.50 -8.16
N SER A 170 9.94 -16.87 -9.41
CA SER A 170 10.99 -16.99 -10.44
C SER A 170 11.70 -15.67 -10.77
N LEU A 171 11.02 -14.52 -10.54
CA LEU A 171 11.61 -13.19 -10.71
C LEU A 171 12.44 -12.77 -9.49
N GLN A 172 12.27 -13.47 -8.35
CA GLN A 172 13.00 -13.25 -7.10
C GLN A 172 12.94 -11.82 -6.55
N PRO A 173 11.76 -11.13 -6.52
CA PRO A 173 11.65 -9.83 -5.87
C PRO A 173 12.04 -9.90 -4.39
N GLU A 174 12.33 -8.76 -3.79
CA GLU A 174 12.62 -8.69 -2.35
C GLU A 174 11.35 -8.65 -1.52
N HIS A 175 10.26 -8.18 -2.12
CA HIS A 175 8.97 -8.01 -1.49
C HIS A 175 7.85 -8.42 -2.44
N ILE A 176 6.77 -8.95 -1.90
CA ILE A 176 5.58 -9.37 -2.64
C ILE A 176 4.35 -8.93 -1.85
N SER A 177 3.44 -8.23 -2.50
CA SER A 177 2.14 -7.86 -1.95
C SER A 177 1.06 -8.68 -2.63
N THR A 178 0.16 -9.31 -1.86
CA THR A 178 -0.97 -10.09 -2.35
C THR A 178 -2.27 -9.54 -1.77
N TYR A 179 -3.04 -8.86 -2.61
CA TYR A 179 -4.31 -8.25 -2.22
C TYR A 179 -5.48 -9.12 -2.67
N CYS A 180 -6.42 -9.39 -1.75
CA CYS A 180 -7.73 -9.89 -2.13
C CYS A 180 -8.50 -8.75 -2.82
N LEU A 181 -9.25 -9.05 -3.87
CA LEU A 181 -10.16 -8.07 -4.47
C LEU A 181 -11.30 -7.76 -3.50
N THR A 182 -11.29 -6.54 -2.97
CA THR A 182 -12.43 -5.96 -2.25
C THR A 182 -13.31 -5.15 -3.22
N LEU A 183 -14.63 -5.31 -3.11
CA LEU A 183 -15.59 -4.54 -3.89
C LEU A 183 -16.06 -3.32 -3.12
N GLU A 184 -15.62 -2.15 -3.57
CA GLU A 184 -16.07 -0.87 -3.03
C GLU A 184 -17.19 -0.29 -3.90
N GLU A 185 -18.18 0.36 -3.28
CA GLU A 185 -19.40 0.82 -3.95
C GLU A 185 -19.14 1.75 -5.15
N ASP A 186 -18.08 2.55 -5.05
CA ASP A 186 -17.66 3.52 -6.07
C ASP A 186 -16.88 2.90 -7.24
N THR A 187 -16.65 1.59 -7.23
CA THR A 187 -15.88 0.90 -8.28
C THR A 187 -16.74 0.51 -9.47
N GLU A 188 -16.10 0.30 -10.62
CA GLU A 188 -16.81 -0.19 -11.79
C GLU A 188 -17.23 -1.65 -11.62
N PHE A 189 -16.42 -2.46 -10.94
CA PHE A 189 -16.79 -3.84 -10.61
C PHE A 189 -18.05 -3.93 -9.77
N TYR A 190 -18.19 -3.10 -8.73
CA TYR A 190 -19.42 -3.05 -7.93
C TYR A 190 -20.63 -2.65 -8.79
N ARG A 191 -20.50 -1.56 -9.57
CA ARG A 191 -21.59 -1.08 -10.44
C ARG A 191 -22.02 -2.07 -11.52
N ARG A 192 -21.13 -2.95 -11.98
CA ARG A 192 -21.46 -4.01 -12.94
C ARG A 192 -22.29 -5.14 -12.31
N GLY A 193 -22.41 -5.23 -10.98
CA GLY A 193 -23.39 -6.06 -10.28
C GLY A 193 -23.31 -7.57 -10.50
N HIS A 194 -22.23 -8.08 -11.11
CA HIS A 194 -22.10 -9.47 -11.56
C HIS A 194 -20.94 -10.23 -10.90
N PHE A 195 -20.47 -9.76 -9.75
CA PHE A 195 -19.39 -10.43 -9.03
C PHE A 195 -19.75 -10.53 -7.56
N GLN A 196 -19.87 -11.77 -7.07
CA GLN A 196 -19.90 -12.06 -5.66
C GLN A 196 -18.58 -12.74 -5.29
N PRO A 197 -17.85 -12.23 -4.28
CA PRO A 197 -16.70 -12.93 -3.74
C PRO A 197 -17.09 -14.36 -3.35
N ASP A 198 -16.27 -15.32 -3.75
CA ASP A 198 -16.36 -16.70 -3.30
C ASP A 198 -15.38 -16.87 -2.13
N ASP A 199 -15.91 -16.87 -0.90
CA ASP A 199 -15.09 -16.93 0.30
C ASP A 199 -14.26 -18.20 0.39
N GLU A 200 -14.81 -19.35 -0.03
CA GLU A 200 -14.08 -20.62 -0.03
C GLU A 200 -12.90 -20.56 -1.01
N GLN A 201 -13.14 -20.02 -2.21
CA GLN A 201 -12.10 -19.80 -3.20
C GLN A 201 -11.04 -18.79 -2.73
N ASN A 202 -11.45 -17.68 -2.12
CA ASN A 202 -10.55 -16.65 -1.60
C ASN A 202 -9.65 -17.20 -0.49
N VAL A 203 -10.20 -18.01 0.42
CA VAL A 203 -9.42 -18.73 1.44
C VAL A 203 -8.39 -19.63 0.77
N ALA A 204 -8.79 -20.42 -0.23
CA ALA A 204 -7.87 -21.30 -0.96
C ALA A 204 -6.75 -20.52 -1.67
N HIS A 205 -7.06 -19.37 -2.29
CA HIS A 205 -6.04 -18.49 -2.88
C HIS A 205 -5.08 -17.94 -1.84
N TYR A 206 -5.60 -17.44 -0.71
CA TYR A 206 -4.79 -16.85 0.34
C TYR A 206 -3.87 -17.88 1.02
N GLU A 207 -4.40 -19.06 1.35
CA GLU A 207 -3.60 -20.15 1.91
C GLU A 207 -2.52 -20.64 0.95
N LEU A 208 -2.83 -20.73 -0.35
CA LEU A 208 -1.83 -21.06 -1.37
C LEU A 208 -0.70 -20.02 -1.43
N ALA A 209 -1.04 -18.73 -1.36
CA ALA A 209 -0.05 -17.65 -1.34
C ALA A 209 0.87 -17.78 -0.12
N ILE A 210 0.29 -17.94 1.07
CA ILE A 210 1.06 -18.15 2.31
C ILE A 210 1.99 -19.35 2.15
N GLN A 211 1.48 -20.50 1.75
CA GLN A 211 2.27 -21.72 1.62
C GLN A 211 3.42 -21.57 0.62
N LEU A 212 3.13 -21.09 -0.60
CA LEU A 212 4.09 -21.05 -1.69
C LEU A 212 5.18 -20.00 -1.42
N LEU A 213 4.79 -18.79 -0.99
CA LEU A 213 5.74 -17.71 -0.73
C LEU A 213 6.61 -17.99 0.50
N THR A 214 6.05 -18.57 1.56
CA THR A 214 6.87 -18.95 2.74
C THR A 214 7.82 -20.10 2.42
N THR A 215 7.39 -21.09 1.62
CA THR A 215 8.28 -22.16 1.12
C THR A 215 9.41 -21.61 0.26
N ALA A 216 9.14 -20.54 -0.51
CA ALA A 216 10.13 -19.83 -1.32
C ALA A 216 11.07 -18.91 -0.51
N GLY A 217 10.92 -18.85 0.82
CA GLY A 217 11.81 -18.11 1.73
C GLY A 217 11.37 -16.67 2.02
N TYR A 218 10.14 -16.28 1.68
CA TYR A 218 9.59 -14.99 2.08
C TYR A 218 8.93 -15.09 3.46
N ARG A 219 9.19 -14.13 4.33
CA ARG A 219 8.48 -13.99 5.61
C ARG A 219 7.15 -13.31 5.36
N HIS A 220 6.05 -13.97 5.73
CA HIS A 220 4.75 -13.32 5.90
C HIS A 220 4.82 -12.45 7.16
N TYR A 221 4.79 -11.12 7.01
CA TYR A 221 5.05 -10.20 8.13
C TYR A 221 3.82 -9.35 8.50
N GLU A 222 2.85 -9.24 7.58
CA GLU A 222 1.52 -8.69 7.84
C GLU A 222 0.52 -9.26 6.82
N ILE A 223 -0.78 -9.04 7.03
CA ILE A 223 -1.90 -9.69 6.29
C ILE A 223 -1.63 -9.91 4.80
N SER A 224 -1.21 -8.88 4.06
CA SER A 224 -1.10 -8.90 2.61
C SER A 224 0.34 -9.01 2.08
N ASN A 225 1.37 -8.93 2.92
CA ASN A 225 2.74 -8.67 2.47
C ASN A 225 3.74 -9.71 2.97
N PHE A 226 4.63 -10.04 2.04
CA PHE A 226 5.70 -11.01 2.20
C PHE A 226 7.01 -10.34 1.80
N ALA A 227 8.08 -10.58 2.57
CA ALA A 227 9.37 -9.99 2.26
C ALA A 227 10.52 -10.93 2.60
N LYS A 228 11.63 -10.79 1.89
CA LYS A 228 12.92 -11.28 2.39
C LYS A 228 13.27 -10.47 3.66
N PRO A 229 13.97 -11.06 4.64
CA PRO A 229 14.37 -10.34 5.85
C PRO A 229 15.07 -9.01 5.53
N GLY A 230 14.66 -7.94 6.19
CA GLY A 230 15.23 -6.59 6.01
C GLY A 230 14.68 -5.82 4.80
N HIS A 231 13.69 -6.36 4.09
CA HIS A 231 13.04 -5.72 2.94
C HIS A 231 11.55 -5.46 3.16
N GLU A 232 11.09 -5.58 4.41
CA GLU A 232 9.74 -5.16 4.81
C GLU A 232 9.53 -3.67 4.48
N CYS A 233 8.33 -3.31 4.01
CA CYS A 233 8.00 -1.91 3.74
C CYS A 233 7.93 -1.11 5.05
N LEU A 234 8.96 -0.31 5.32
CA LEU A 234 9.09 0.41 6.59
C LEU A 234 8.03 1.49 6.74
N HIS A 235 7.62 2.12 5.64
CA HIS A 235 6.52 3.08 5.66
C HIS A 235 5.19 2.43 6.07
N ASN A 236 4.86 1.26 5.52
CA ASN A 236 3.65 0.52 5.90
C ASN A 236 3.69 0.07 7.36
N LEU A 237 4.84 -0.45 7.82
CA LEU A 237 5.03 -0.82 9.22
C LEU A 237 4.82 0.36 10.17
N ALA A 238 5.22 1.57 9.77
CA ALA A 238 4.97 2.77 10.57
C ALA A 238 3.46 3.04 10.74
N TYR A 239 2.66 2.86 9.69
CA TYR A 239 1.20 2.96 9.77
C TYR A 239 0.59 1.89 10.67
N TRP A 240 1.00 0.64 10.51
CA TRP A 240 0.50 -0.47 11.33
C TRP A 240 0.87 -0.32 12.82
N GLN A 241 1.98 0.34 13.11
CA GLN A 241 2.40 0.67 14.48
C GLN A 241 1.72 1.92 15.05
N GLY A 242 0.90 2.60 14.25
CA GLY A 242 0.24 3.86 14.61
C GLY A 242 1.21 5.01 14.84
N LYS A 243 2.32 5.06 14.11
CA LYS A 243 3.26 6.20 14.16
C LYS A 243 2.65 7.44 13.49
N ASP A 244 3.22 8.58 13.79
CA ASP A 244 2.84 9.84 13.17
C ASP A 244 3.35 9.94 11.73
N TYR A 245 2.53 10.48 10.84
CA TYR A 245 2.84 10.66 9.43
C TYR A 245 2.17 11.89 8.85
N LEU A 246 2.84 12.48 7.86
CA LEU A 246 2.35 13.59 7.06
C LEU A 246 1.97 13.07 5.68
N GLY A 247 0.75 13.33 5.25
CA GLY A 247 0.28 13.11 3.89
C GLY A 247 0.16 14.43 3.13
N LEU A 248 0.75 14.49 1.94
CA LEU A 248 0.68 15.62 1.02
C LEU A 248 0.00 15.22 -0.29
N GLY A 249 -0.61 16.18 -0.97
CA GLY A 249 -1.40 15.94 -2.18
C GLY A 249 -2.90 15.79 -1.92
N PRO A 250 -3.72 15.79 -2.98
CA PRO A 250 -5.17 15.77 -2.86
C PRO A 250 -5.65 14.44 -2.26
N GLY A 251 -6.54 14.52 -1.25
CA GLY A 251 -7.08 13.36 -0.56
C GLY A 251 -6.11 12.68 0.41
N ALA A 252 -4.87 13.16 0.54
CA ALA A 252 -3.89 12.59 1.46
C ALA A 252 -4.29 12.83 2.92
N CYS A 253 -4.16 11.80 3.75
CA CYS A 253 -4.41 11.88 5.17
C CYS A 253 -3.11 12.09 5.95
N SER A 254 -3.18 12.78 7.07
CA SER A 254 -2.09 12.95 8.02
C SER A 254 -2.58 12.62 9.42
N THR A 255 -1.72 12.05 10.26
CA THR A 255 -1.94 11.96 11.70
C THR A 255 -0.66 12.35 12.42
N ILE A 256 -0.69 13.44 13.19
CA ILE A 256 0.45 13.91 13.99
C ILE A 256 -0.03 14.19 15.41
N GLY A 257 0.56 13.51 16.39
CA GLY A 257 0.06 13.49 17.75
C GLY A 257 -1.39 13.01 17.79
N MET A 258 -2.25 13.83 18.38
CA MET A 258 -3.70 13.58 18.44
C MET A 258 -4.49 14.27 17.32
N ARG A 259 -3.83 14.87 16.33
CA ARG A 259 -4.49 15.59 15.24
C ARG A 259 -4.50 14.72 13.99
N ARG A 260 -5.68 14.50 13.40
CA ARG A 260 -5.83 13.86 12.09
C ARG A 260 -6.54 14.80 11.13
N TRP A 261 -6.07 14.85 9.90
CA TRP A 261 -6.75 15.61 8.85
C TRP A 261 -6.56 14.97 7.49
N GLN A 262 -7.44 15.34 6.56
CA GLN A 262 -7.39 14.94 5.16
C GLN A 262 -7.40 16.18 4.28
N ASN A 263 -6.47 16.24 3.31
CA ASN A 263 -6.44 17.30 2.32
C ASN A 263 -7.60 17.12 1.33
N VAL A 264 -8.05 18.22 0.73
CA VAL A 264 -9.15 18.22 -0.25
C VAL A 264 -9.00 17.13 -1.31
N ALA A 265 -9.96 16.22 -1.37
CA ALA A 265 -10.03 15.11 -2.33
C ALA A 265 -10.55 15.58 -3.71
N ASN A 266 -9.98 16.69 -4.19
CA ASN A 266 -10.27 17.26 -5.49
C ASN A 266 -9.01 17.99 -5.98
N THR A 267 -8.45 17.52 -7.08
CA THR A 267 -7.13 17.95 -7.56
C THR A 267 -7.15 19.41 -8.03
N ASP A 268 -8.25 19.92 -8.60
CA ASP A 268 -8.32 21.33 -9.03
C ASP A 268 -8.47 22.28 -7.84
N ARG A 269 -9.28 21.91 -6.84
CA ARG A 269 -9.37 22.64 -5.56
C ARG A 269 -8.03 22.62 -4.82
N TYR A 270 -7.36 21.47 -4.78
CA TYR A 270 -6.02 21.33 -4.19
C TYR A 270 -4.98 22.18 -4.92
N ILE A 271 -4.99 22.20 -6.27
CA ILE A 271 -4.08 23.06 -7.06
C ILE A 271 -4.31 24.54 -6.72
N ALA A 272 -5.57 24.96 -6.55
CA ALA A 272 -5.90 26.35 -6.22
C ALA A 272 -5.54 26.73 -4.78
N ALA A 273 -5.58 25.78 -3.85
CA ALA A 273 -5.27 25.98 -2.43
C ALA A 273 -4.48 24.76 -1.88
N PRO A 274 -3.17 24.70 -2.10
CA PRO A 274 -2.34 23.60 -1.63
C PRO A 274 -2.38 23.50 -0.10
N GLY A 275 -2.57 22.29 0.44
CA GLY A 275 -2.75 22.09 1.89
C GLY A 275 -4.13 22.44 2.43
N ALA A 276 -5.11 22.77 1.59
CA ALA A 276 -6.49 22.92 2.02
C ALA A 276 -7.02 21.61 2.62
N ILE A 277 -7.63 21.71 3.80
CA ILE A 277 -8.16 20.59 4.57
C ILE A 277 -9.65 20.42 4.26
N GLU A 278 -10.08 19.19 3.93
CA GLU A 278 -11.49 18.83 3.77
C GLU A 278 -12.12 18.43 5.09
N PHE A 279 -11.38 17.66 5.88
CA PHE A 279 -11.82 17.09 7.14
C PHE A 279 -10.69 17.10 8.15
N GLU A 280 -11.01 17.40 9.41
CA GLU A 280 -10.07 17.43 10.53
C GLU A 280 -10.77 16.93 11.80
N GLU A 281 -10.05 16.14 12.59
CA GLU A 281 -10.48 15.68 13.90
C GLU A 281 -9.34 15.70 14.93
N THR A 282 -9.73 15.73 16.20
CA THR A 282 -8.83 15.50 17.33
C THR A 282 -9.15 14.14 17.93
N LEU A 283 -8.19 13.22 17.87
CA LEU A 283 -8.27 11.88 18.40
C LEU A 283 -8.18 11.90 19.93
N THR A 284 -8.95 11.04 20.58
CA THR A 284 -8.76 10.80 22.02
C THR A 284 -7.62 9.79 22.23
N PRO A 285 -6.95 9.79 23.41
CA PRO A 285 -5.98 8.75 23.75
C PRO A 285 -6.56 7.34 23.62
N GLU A 286 -7.84 7.18 23.94
CA GLU A 286 -8.55 5.91 23.89
C GLU A 286 -8.71 5.40 22.45
N LEU A 287 -9.08 6.29 21.51
CA LEU A 287 -9.19 5.96 20.09
C LEU A 287 -7.81 5.67 19.49
N ARG A 288 -6.79 6.47 19.85
CA ARG A 288 -5.41 6.24 19.39
C ARG A 288 -4.88 4.89 19.85
N GLN A 289 -5.20 4.46 21.08
CA GLN A 289 -4.85 3.13 21.58
C GLN A 289 -5.59 2.03 20.81
N ALA A 290 -6.91 2.19 20.60
CA ALA A 290 -7.74 1.25 19.86
C ALA A 290 -7.18 1.01 18.44
N GLU A 291 -6.87 2.08 17.71
CA GLU A 291 -6.28 2.01 16.37
C GLU A 291 -4.92 1.30 16.37
N ARG A 292 -4.07 1.57 17.37
CA ARG A 292 -2.77 0.88 17.49
C ARG A 292 -2.93 -0.62 17.72
N VAL A 293 -3.98 -1.05 18.41
CA VAL A 293 -4.31 -2.47 18.58
C VAL A 293 -4.85 -3.04 17.27
N ALA A 294 -5.88 -2.43 16.70
CA ALA A 294 -6.55 -2.87 15.47
C ALA A 294 -5.58 -2.97 14.28
N PHE A 295 -4.80 -1.91 14.02
CA PHE A 295 -3.79 -1.92 12.96
C PHE A 295 -2.58 -2.78 13.31
N GLY A 296 -2.22 -2.85 14.59
CA GLY A 296 -1.10 -3.66 15.04
C GLY A 296 -1.31 -5.16 14.86
N LEU A 297 -2.54 -5.63 15.03
CA LEU A 297 -2.92 -7.03 14.81
C LEU A 297 -2.88 -7.44 13.33
N ARG A 298 -2.79 -6.50 12.39
CA ARG A 298 -2.50 -6.81 10.98
C ARG A 298 -1.11 -7.41 10.80
N MET A 299 -0.17 -7.09 11.68
CA MET A 299 1.18 -7.66 11.66
C MET A 299 1.18 -9.07 12.25
N THR A 300 1.92 -10.00 11.67
CA THR A 300 2.03 -11.37 12.20
C THR A 300 2.69 -11.41 13.58
N ASP A 301 3.54 -10.41 13.87
CA ASP A 301 4.14 -10.24 15.20
C ASP A 301 3.12 -9.72 16.23
N GLY A 302 1.95 -9.26 15.79
CA GLY A 302 0.84 -8.82 16.62
C GLY A 302 1.16 -7.59 17.46
N VAL A 303 0.51 -7.46 18.61
CA VAL A 303 0.65 -6.30 19.52
C VAL A 303 1.17 -6.69 20.90
N PRO A 304 1.95 -5.82 21.57
CA PRO A 304 2.36 -6.05 22.95
C PRO A 304 1.18 -6.23 23.90
N ALA A 305 1.33 -7.08 24.91
CA ALA A 305 0.29 -7.35 25.91
C ALA A 305 -0.19 -6.08 26.62
N GLU A 306 0.71 -5.15 26.92
CA GLU A 306 0.39 -3.89 27.60
C GLU A 306 -0.51 -2.95 26.78
N LEU A 307 -0.67 -3.18 25.47
CA LEU A 307 -1.62 -2.40 24.67
C LEU A 307 -3.05 -2.89 24.84
N VAL A 308 -3.27 -4.14 25.24
CA VAL A 308 -4.60 -4.77 25.27
C VAL A 308 -5.11 -5.09 26.68
N LEU A 309 -4.22 -5.51 27.58
CA LEU A 309 -4.59 -5.97 28.92
C LEU A 309 -5.18 -4.83 29.77
N GLY A 310 -6.23 -5.15 30.53
CA GLY A 310 -6.95 -4.25 31.42
C GLY A 310 -8.08 -3.45 30.76
N ARG A 311 -8.08 -3.34 29.42
CA ARG A 311 -9.13 -2.63 28.68
C ARG A 311 -10.01 -3.55 27.85
N TRP A 312 -9.43 -4.55 27.21
CA TRP A 312 -10.13 -5.47 26.31
C TRP A 312 -10.03 -6.93 26.75
N ASP A 313 -9.97 -7.18 28.06
CA ASP A 313 -9.75 -8.54 28.60
C ASP A 313 -10.86 -9.50 28.15
N ALA A 314 -12.12 -9.06 28.16
CA ALA A 314 -13.26 -9.88 27.72
C ALA A 314 -13.20 -10.20 26.21
N GLU A 315 -12.85 -9.22 25.38
CA GLU A 315 -12.70 -9.40 23.94
C GLU A 315 -11.55 -10.35 23.63
N VAL A 316 -10.41 -10.21 24.31
CA VAL A 316 -9.26 -11.10 24.18
C VAL A 316 -9.61 -12.53 24.59
N GLU A 317 -10.29 -12.72 25.72
CA GLU A 317 -10.75 -14.04 26.18
C GLU A 317 -11.66 -14.72 25.15
N ARG A 318 -12.62 -13.97 24.58
CA ARG A 318 -13.50 -14.49 23.52
C ARG A 318 -12.69 -14.90 22.28
N LEU A 319 -11.82 -14.02 21.79
CA LEU A 319 -11.02 -14.28 20.59
C LEU A 319 -10.04 -15.45 20.77
N LEU A 320 -9.52 -15.67 21.99
CA LEU A 320 -8.73 -16.85 22.36
C LEU A 320 -9.57 -18.12 22.32
N ALA A 321 -10.78 -18.08 22.89
CA ALA A 321 -11.71 -19.21 22.86
C ALA A 321 -12.12 -19.60 21.43
N ASP A 322 -12.29 -18.61 20.55
CA ASP A 322 -12.58 -18.83 19.12
C ASP A 322 -11.34 -19.30 18.32
N GLY A 323 -10.15 -19.29 18.94
CA GLY A 323 -8.89 -19.68 18.31
C GLY A 323 -8.43 -18.71 17.22
N LEU A 324 -8.88 -17.45 17.27
CA LEU A 324 -8.53 -16.41 16.31
C LEU A 324 -7.23 -15.69 16.70
N VAL A 325 -6.95 -15.58 18.00
CA VAL A 325 -5.71 -15.00 18.53
C VAL A 325 -4.98 -15.99 19.42
N GLN A 326 -3.71 -15.72 19.69
CA GLN A 326 -2.87 -16.46 20.61
C GLN A 326 -1.87 -15.54 21.30
N TRP A 327 -1.45 -15.93 22.50
CA TRP A 327 -0.34 -15.28 23.20
C TRP A 327 1.00 -15.94 22.83
N ARG A 328 1.96 -15.13 22.39
CA ARG A 328 3.34 -15.57 22.12
C ARG A 328 4.32 -14.44 22.42
N ASP A 329 5.39 -14.74 23.16
CA ASP A 329 6.47 -13.78 23.46
C ASP A 329 5.96 -12.44 24.04
N ASN A 330 4.97 -12.49 24.93
CA ASN A 330 4.28 -11.33 25.52
C ASN A 330 3.54 -10.43 24.49
N ARG A 331 3.06 -11.04 23.40
CA ARG A 331 2.30 -10.37 22.35
C ARG A 331 1.03 -11.14 22.00
N LEU A 332 -0.04 -10.42 21.72
CA LEU A 332 -1.27 -10.95 21.16
C LEU A 332 -1.13 -10.98 19.64
N GLN A 333 -1.17 -12.18 19.05
CA GLN A 333 -0.98 -12.42 17.63
C GLN A 333 -2.19 -13.11 17.02
N LEU A 334 -2.47 -12.85 15.75
CA LEU A 334 -3.42 -13.67 15.00
C LEU A 334 -2.90 -15.10 14.87
N THR A 335 -3.77 -16.09 15.02
CA THR A 335 -3.47 -17.47 14.60
C THR A 335 -3.54 -17.57 13.08
N ARG A 336 -3.15 -18.72 12.52
CA ARG A 336 -3.36 -18.98 11.08
C ARG A 336 -4.83 -18.85 10.67
N ARG A 337 -5.77 -19.27 11.54
CA ARG A 337 -7.21 -19.05 11.35
C ARG A 337 -7.55 -17.57 11.48
N GLY A 338 -7.01 -16.89 12.49
CA GLY A 338 -7.22 -15.46 12.72
C GLY A 338 -6.87 -14.56 11.55
N LEU A 339 -5.87 -14.93 10.74
CA LEU A 339 -5.52 -14.19 9.52
C LEU A 339 -6.70 -14.08 8.53
N LEU A 340 -7.57 -15.10 8.47
CA LEU A 340 -8.76 -15.09 7.61
C LEU A 340 -9.85 -14.14 8.11
N PHE A 341 -9.80 -13.79 9.40
CA PHE A 341 -10.80 -12.97 10.10
C PHE A 341 -10.16 -11.70 10.68
N ALA A 342 -9.08 -11.22 10.06
CA ALA A 342 -8.27 -10.12 10.61
C ALA A 342 -9.09 -8.85 10.86
N ASP A 343 -10.04 -8.52 9.97
CA ASP A 343 -10.90 -7.34 10.10
C ASP A 343 -11.94 -7.51 11.22
N GLU A 344 -12.50 -8.71 11.40
CA GLU A 344 -13.41 -9.03 12.52
C GLU A 344 -12.67 -8.94 13.86
N VAL A 345 -11.45 -9.48 13.92
CA VAL A 345 -10.60 -9.38 15.10
C VAL A 345 -10.27 -7.92 15.40
N ALA A 346 -9.90 -7.13 14.39
CA ALA A 346 -9.60 -5.71 14.56
C ALA A 346 -10.83 -4.92 15.06
N ALA A 347 -12.01 -5.20 14.52
CA ALA A 347 -13.27 -4.56 14.89
C ALA A 347 -13.65 -4.77 16.37
N ALA A 348 -13.17 -5.82 17.01
CA ALA A 348 -13.40 -6.04 18.45
C ALA A 348 -12.75 -4.98 19.34
N PHE A 349 -11.78 -4.22 18.83
CA PHE A 349 -11.00 -3.26 19.62
C PHE A 349 -11.36 -1.79 19.37
N VAL A 350 -12.24 -1.48 18.40
CA VAL A 350 -12.51 -0.11 17.92
C VAL A 350 -13.88 0.40 18.31
#